data_AF-A0A354MWD4-F1
#
_entry.id   AF-A0A354MWD4-F1
#
_cell.length_a   1.000
_cell.length_b   1.000
_cell.length_c   1.000
_cell.angle_alpha   90.00
_cell.angle_beta   90.00
_cell.angle_gamma   90.00
#
_symmetry.space_group_name_H-M   'P 1'
#
loop_
_entity.id
_entity.type
_entity.pdbx_description
1 polymer ?
#
loop_
_entity_poly.entity_id
_entity_poly.type
_entity_poly.pdbx_seq_one_letter_code
_entity_poly.pdbx_strand_id
1 'polypeptide(L)'
;MSTGTANYEVRAEERLIELLRLTLTPEDSAAAGITLTPLSEREEERLYHISKSLDLAHLVLPAAERAGLAVPSPYDEKYQKQIFLALYRDERMTKALARVGDALAAAGIAYLPLKGAVMRNLYPETWQRTSCDMDILVREE
;
A
#
# COMPACT_ATOMS: atom_id res chain seq x y z
N MET A 1 20.46 -23.73 -20.80
CA MET A 1 19.18 -23.88 -20.07
C MET A 1 19.29 -23.08 -18.79
N SER A 2 18.25 -22.31 -18.40
CA SER A 2 18.20 -21.37 -17.25
C SER A 2 18.45 -19.87 -17.52
N THR A 3 17.92 -19.31 -18.61
CA THR A 3 17.83 -17.83 -18.80
C THR A 3 16.41 -17.29 -18.74
N GLY A 4 15.39 -18.15 -18.90
CA GLY A 4 13.98 -17.73 -18.92
C GLY A 4 13.38 -17.46 -17.54
N THR A 5 13.84 -18.16 -16.50
CA THR A 5 13.29 -18.05 -15.14
C THR A 5 13.69 -16.73 -14.46
N ALA A 6 14.96 -16.35 -14.56
CA ALA A 6 15.46 -15.09 -13.99
C ALA A 6 14.84 -13.85 -14.67
N ASN A 7 14.45 -13.96 -15.94
CA ASN A 7 13.98 -12.82 -16.72
C ASN A 7 12.57 -12.36 -16.29
N TYR A 8 11.64 -13.27 -15.99
CA TYR A 8 10.30 -12.87 -15.56
C TYR A 8 10.27 -12.36 -14.11
N GLU A 9 11.16 -12.86 -13.24
CA GLU A 9 11.25 -12.40 -11.85
C GLU A 9 11.65 -10.93 -11.78
N VAL A 10 12.68 -10.55 -12.54
CA VAL A 10 13.16 -9.17 -12.66
C VAL A 10 12.05 -8.26 -13.19
N ARG A 11 11.30 -8.70 -14.21
CA ARG A 11 10.22 -7.88 -14.78
C ARG A 11 9.07 -7.60 -13.82
N ALA A 12 8.72 -8.54 -12.94
CA ALA A 12 7.70 -8.31 -11.92
C ALA A 12 8.15 -7.29 -10.87
N GLU A 13 9.42 -7.34 -10.46
CA GLU A 13 10.02 -6.40 -9.50
C GLU A 13 10.15 -5.00 -10.09
N GLU A 14 10.63 -4.90 -11.34
CA GLU A 14 10.65 -3.66 -12.11
C GLU A 14 9.24 -3.05 -12.20
N ARG A 15 8.23 -3.87 -12.52
CA ARG A 15 6.83 -3.42 -12.55
C ARG A 15 6.36 -2.89 -11.20
N LEU A 16 6.69 -3.57 -10.10
CA LEU A 16 6.32 -3.08 -8.77
C LEU A 16 6.92 -1.70 -8.52
N ILE A 17 8.20 -1.50 -8.83
CA ILE A 17 8.88 -0.21 -8.66
C ILE A 17 8.22 0.89 -9.52
N GLU A 18 7.90 0.58 -10.77
CA GLU A 18 7.18 1.50 -11.68
C GLU A 18 5.85 1.95 -11.07
N LEU A 19 5.02 1.00 -10.62
CA LEU A 19 3.72 1.28 -10.01
C LEU A 19 3.84 2.07 -8.69
N LEU A 20 4.87 1.81 -7.89
CA LEU A 20 5.12 2.57 -6.65
C LEU A 20 5.50 4.02 -6.96
N ARG A 21 6.30 4.27 -8.00
CA ARG A 21 6.61 5.64 -8.44
C ARG A 21 5.34 6.39 -8.85
N LEU A 22 4.45 5.74 -9.61
CA LEU A 22 3.15 6.31 -9.97
C LEU A 22 2.29 6.67 -8.76
N THR A 23 2.44 5.92 -7.66
CA THR A 23 1.70 6.16 -6.42
C THR A 23 2.22 7.37 -5.66
N LEU A 24 3.55 7.53 -5.58
CA LEU A 24 4.21 8.57 -4.80
C LEU A 24 4.27 9.92 -5.51
N THR A 25 4.44 9.93 -6.84
CA THR A 25 4.55 11.16 -7.64
C THR A 25 3.62 11.11 -8.86
N PRO A 26 2.29 11.29 -8.65
CA PRO A 26 1.31 11.20 -9.74
C PRO A 26 1.55 12.25 -10.84
N GLU A 27 2.02 13.44 -10.45
CA GLU A 27 2.22 14.58 -11.36
C GLU A 27 3.45 14.38 -12.27
N ASP A 28 4.53 13.81 -11.74
CA ASP A 28 5.74 13.47 -12.51
C ASP A 28 5.50 12.32 -13.48
N SER A 29 4.54 11.47 -13.17
CA SER A 29 4.29 10.23 -13.91
C SER A 29 3.56 10.46 -15.24
N ALA A 30 2.62 11.41 -15.28
CA ALA A 30 2.01 11.88 -16.52
C ALA A 30 3.04 12.62 -17.41
N ALA A 31 3.99 13.32 -16.80
CA ALA A 31 5.10 13.99 -17.50
C ALA A 31 6.19 13.01 -17.99
N ALA A 32 6.39 11.89 -17.30
CA ALA A 32 7.44 10.91 -17.60
C ALA A 32 7.10 9.96 -18.77
N GLY A 33 5.87 9.98 -19.30
CA GLY A 33 5.49 9.14 -20.43
C GLY A 33 5.66 7.64 -20.18
N ILE A 34 5.52 7.20 -18.91
CA ILE A 34 5.74 5.81 -18.51
C ILE A 34 4.73 4.93 -19.25
N THR A 35 5.22 4.19 -20.25
CA THR A 35 4.42 3.25 -21.03
C THR A 35 4.69 1.86 -20.49
N LEU A 36 3.79 1.36 -19.65
CA LEU A 36 3.93 0.04 -19.04
C LEU A 36 3.47 -1.04 -20.04
N THR A 37 4.34 -2.00 -20.32
CA THR A 37 4.00 -3.11 -21.23
C THR A 37 3.08 -4.12 -20.53
N PRO A 38 2.21 -4.85 -21.26
CA PRO A 38 1.49 -5.99 -20.69
C PRO A 38 2.46 -7.01 -20.06
N LEU A 39 2.04 -7.61 -18.95
CA LEU A 39 2.73 -8.72 -18.31
C LEU A 39 2.13 -10.04 -18.81
N SER A 40 2.94 -11.10 -18.80
CA SER A 40 2.45 -12.46 -18.92
C SER A 40 1.78 -12.91 -17.62
N GLU A 41 0.94 -13.94 -17.69
CA GLU A 41 0.25 -14.49 -16.50
C GLU A 41 1.19 -14.85 -15.35
N ARG A 42 2.38 -15.39 -15.66
CA ARG A 42 3.42 -15.71 -14.65
C ARG A 42 4.04 -14.46 -14.02
N GLU A 43 4.21 -13.41 -14.79
CA GLU A 43 4.72 -12.13 -14.30
C GLU A 43 3.67 -11.44 -13.42
N GLU A 44 2.39 -11.50 -13.78
CA GLU A 44 1.29 -11.01 -12.95
C GLU A 44 1.14 -11.78 -11.64
N GLU A 45 1.24 -13.12 -11.71
CA GLU A 45 1.26 -13.97 -10.53
C GLU A 45 2.39 -13.58 -9.59
N ARG A 46 3.61 -13.46 -10.13
CA ARG A 46 4.77 -13.05 -9.35
C ARG A 46 4.58 -11.65 -8.77
N LEU A 47 4.12 -10.68 -9.55
CA LEU A 47 3.83 -9.31 -9.11
C LEU A 47 2.86 -9.31 -7.92
N TYR A 48 1.79 -10.11 -8.00
CA TYR A 48 0.83 -10.24 -6.89
C TYR A 48 1.50 -10.84 -5.65
N HIS A 49 2.29 -11.91 -5.79
CA HIS A 49 2.94 -12.54 -4.66
C HIS A 49 3.99 -11.64 -3.99
N ILE A 50 4.86 -10.97 -4.76
CA ILE A 50 5.86 -10.06 -4.19
C ILE A 50 5.19 -8.86 -3.53
N SER A 51 4.24 -8.20 -4.21
CA SER A 51 3.56 -7.03 -3.65
C SER A 51 2.79 -7.37 -2.39
N LYS A 52 2.16 -8.55 -2.34
CA LYS A 52 1.47 -9.03 -1.13
C LYS A 52 2.43 -9.33 0.02
N SER A 53 3.58 -9.95 -0.24
CA SER A 53 4.58 -10.24 0.80
C SER A 53 5.17 -8.98 1.44
N LEU A 54 5.20 -7.89 0.67
CA LEU A 54 5.67 -6.57 1.10
C LEU A 54 4.55 -5.69 1.69
N ASP A 55 3.31 -6.21 1.75
CA ASP A 55 2.11 -5.47 2.15
C ASP A 55 1.88 -4.21 1.30
N LEU A 56 2.09 -4.33 -0.02
CA LEU A 56 1.93 -3.28 -1.04
C LEU A 56 0.88 -3.61 -2.11
N ALA A 57 0.28 -4.80 -2.06
CA ALA A 57 -0.66 -5.26 -3.09
C ALA A 57 -1.88 -4.33 -3.25
N HIS A 58 -2.33 -3.64 -2.20
CA HIS A 58 -3.42 -2.67 -2.28
C HIS A 58 -3.08 -1.42 -3.10
N LEU A 59 -1.80 -1.18 -3.40
CA LEU A 59 -1.36 -0.04 -4.22
C LEU A 59 -1.29 -0.37 -5.72
N VAL A 60 -1.19 -1.66 -6.06
CA VAL A 60 -0.91 -2.12 -7.44
C VAL A 60 -2.03 -1.72 -8.40
N LEU A 61 -3.27 -2.09 -8.11
CA LEU A 61 -4.40 -1.84 -9.01
C LEU A 61 -4.69 -0.33 -9.17
N PRO A 62 -4.77 0.50 -8.10
CA PRO A 62 -4.97 1.94 -8.26
C PRO A 62 -3.83 2.65 -9.00
N ALA A 63 -2.60 2.15 -8.90
CA ALA A 63 -1.47 2.66 -9.68
C ALA A 63 -1.59 2.29 -11.16
N ALA A 64 -1.97 1.04 -11.46
CA ALA A 64 -2.15 0.55 -12.82
C ALA A 64 -3.31 1.27 -13.54
N GLU A 65 -4.44 1.49 -12.84
CA GLU A 65 -5.58 2.25 -13.36
C GLU A 65 -5.19 3.69 -13.70
N ARG A 66 -4.44 4.37 -12.83
CA ARG A 66 -3.89 5.71 -13.11
C ARG A 66 -2.94 5.75 -14.30
N ALA A 67 -2.24 4.64 -14.56
CA ALA A 67 -1.38 4.48 -15.73
C ALA A 67 -2.14 4.14 -17.03
N GLY A 68 -3.46 3.98 -16.98
CA GLY A 68 -4.25 3.54 -18.13
C GLY A 68 -4.11 2.05 -18.48
N LEU A 69 -3.62 1.22 -17.54
CA LEU A 69 -3.43 -0.22 -17.72
C LEU A 69 -4.58 -1.06 -17.17
N ALA A 70 -5.82 -0.56 -17.22
CA ALA A 70 -7.00 -1.29 -16.79
C ALA A 70 -7.36 -2.43 -17.78
N VAL A 71 -6.38 -3.24 -18.16
CA VAL A 71 -6.57 -4.49 -18.88
C VAL A 71 -7.01 -5.52 -17.86
N PRO A 72 -8.14 -6.23 -18.08
CA PRO A 72 -8.62 -7.24 -17.16
C PRO A 72 -7.55 -8.29 -16.86
N SER A 73 -7.22 -8.47 -15.58
CA SER A 73 -6.28 -9.48 -15.09
C SER A 73 -7.00 -10.52 -14.23
N PRO A 74 -6.59 -11.82 -14.29
CA PRO A 74 -7.07 -12.83 -13.35
C PRO A 74 -6.74 -12.51 -11.88
N TYR A 75 -5.92 -11.50 -11.60
CA TYR A 75 -5.56 -11.03 -10.26
C TYR A 75 -6.38 -9.82 -9.79
N ASP A 76 -7.24 -9.23 -10.60
CA ASP A 76 -8.00 -8.01 -10.25
C ASP A 76 -8.81 -8.18 -8.97
N GLU A 77 -9.59 -9.27 -8.87
CA GLU A 77 -10.36 -9.56 -7.65
C GLU A 77 -9.47 -9.74 -6.41
N LYS A 78 -8.25 -10.28 -6.59
CA LYS A 78 -7.31 -10.48 -5.49
C LYS A 78 -6.77 -9.13 -5.01
N TYR A 79 -6.44 -8.22 -5.93
CA TYR A 79 -6.03 -6.86 -5.59
C TYR A 79 -7.16 -6.04 -4.96
N GLN A 80 -8.37 -6.11 -5.51
CA GLN A 80 -9.55 -5.46 -4.92
C GLN A 80 -9.77 -5.89 -3.47
N LYS A 81 -9.64 -7.20 -3.17
CA LYS A 81 -9.71 -7.69 -1.79
C LYS A 81 -8.63 -7.08 -0.89
N GLN A 82 -7.41 -6.85 -1.40
CA GLN A 82 -6.36 -6.17 -0.63
C GLN A 82 -6.68 -4.70 -0.37
N ILE A 83 -7.26 -3.99 -1.35
CA ILE A 83 -7.72 -2.60 -1.19
C ILE A 83 -8.77 -2.51 -0.08
N PHE A 84 -9.81 -3.35 -0.13
CA PHE A 84 -10.84 -3.37 0.91
C PHE A 84 -10.26 -3.69 2.29
N LEU A 85 -9.30 -4.61 2.37
CA LEU A 85 -8.64 -4.93 3.62
C LEU A 85 -7.80 -3.75 4.15
N ALA A 86 -7.11 -3.01 3.29
CA ALA A 86 -6.36 -1.82 3.66
C ALA A 86 -7.28 -0.71 4.19
N LEU A 87 -8.38 -0.41 3.48
CA LEU A 87 -9.41 0.55 3.93
C LEU A 87 -10.03 0.15 5.27
N TYR A 88 -10.38 -1.12 5.43
CA TYR A 88 -10.92 -1.65 6.68
C TYR A 88 -9.94 -1.49 7.84
N ARG A 89 -8.66 -1.80 7.63
CA ARG A 89 -7.60 -1.65 8.64
C ARG A 89 -7.41 -0.19 9.03
N ASP A 90 -7.38 0.71 8.06
CA ASP A 90 -7.21 2.14 8.31
C ASP A 90 -8.38 2.71 9.13
N GLU A 91 -9.61 2.42 8.73
CA GLU A 91 -10.82 2.87 9.44
C GLU A 91 -10.87 2.33 10.88
N ARG A 92 -10.51 1.05 11.07
CA ARG A 92 -10.41 0.47 12.42
C ARG A 92 -9.33 1.13 13.26
N MET A 93 -8.17 1.41 12.67
CA MET A 93 -7.06 2.07 13.35
C MET A 93 -7.41 3.50 13.76
N THR A 94 -8.12 4.24 12.90
CA THR A 94 -8.60 5.59 13.18
C THR A 94 -9.60 5.60 14.33
N LYS A 95 -10.60 4.72 14.30
CA LYS A 95 -11.57 4.57 15.40
C LYS A 95 -10.92 4.12 16.70
N ALA A 96 -9.97 3.18 16.64
CA ALA A 96 -9.28 2.70 17.83
C ALA A 96 -8.43 3.81 18.46
N LEU A 97 -7.70 4.60 17.64
CA LEU A 97 -6.86 5.70 18.14
C LEU A 97 -7.71 6.77 18.83
N ALA A 98 -8.84 7.15 18.22
CA ALA A 98 -9.78 8.09 18.83
C ALA A 98 -10.30 7.58 20.18
N ARG A 99 -10.79 6.33 20.24
CA ARG A 99 -11.31 5.74 21.48
C ARG A 99 -10.29 5.64 22.60
N VAL A 100 -9.05 5.24 22.29
CA VAL A 100 -7.98 5.16 23.30
C VAL A 100 -7.60 6.57 23.75
N GLY A 101 -7.51 7.51 22.82
CA GLY A 101 -7.21 8.90 23.11
C GLY A 101 -8.26 9.56 24.02
N ASP A 102 -9.54 9.33 23.76
CA ASP A 102 -10.65 9.81 24.59
C ASP A 102 -10.59 9.23 26.00
N ALA A 103 -10.31 7.93 26.12
CA ALA A 103 -10.21 7.25 27.42
C ALA A 103 -9.02 7.76 28.27
N LEU A 104 -7.85 7.95 27.65
CA LEU A 104 -6.67 8.48 28.33
C LEU A 104 -6.89 9.94 28.76
N ALA A 105 -7.49 10.76 27.88
CA ALA A 105 -7.83 12.15 28.20
C ALA A 105 -8.84 12.25 29.35
N ALA A 106 -9.89 11.41 29.34
CA ALA A 106 -10.89 11.37 30.42
C ALA A 106 -10.29 10.94 31.78
N ALA A 107 -9.22 10.13 31.76
CA ALA A 107 -8.46 9.76 32.95
C ALA A 107 -7.40 10.79 33.37
N GLY A 108 -7.24 11.90 32.62
CA GLY A 108 -6.21 12.91 32.88
C GLY A 108 -4.78 12.44 32.53
N ILE A 109 -4.64 11.35 31.78
CA ILE A 109 -3.35 10.75 31.44
C ILE A 109 -2.80 11.42 30.18
N ALA A 110 -1.61 12.02 30.29
CA ALA A 110 -0.91 12.58 29.15
C ALA A 110 -0.35 11.47 28.24
N TYR A 111 -0.66 11.53 26.94
CA TYR A 111 -0.23 10.54 25.96
C TYR A 111 0.19 11.19 24.63
N LEU A 112 1.00 10.48 23.85
CA LEU A 112 1.46 10.88 22.52
C LEU A 112 1.40 9.67 21.57
N PRO A 113 0.53 9.68 20.55
CA PRO A 113 0.57 8.69 19.48
C PRO A 113 1.91 8.77 18.72
N LEU A 114 2.46 7.62 18.35
CA LEU A 114 3.77 7.52 17.70
C LEU A 114 3.70 6.84 16.32
N LYS A 115 4.84 6.89 15.61
CA LYS A 115 5.13 6.16 14.37
C LYS A 115 3.97 6.23 13.36
N GLY A 116 3.46 5.06 12.99
CA GLY A 116 2.47 4.88 11.93
C GLY A 116 1.12 5.51 12.19
N ALA A 117 0.72 5.60 13.47
CA ALA A 117 -0.55 6.19 13.86
C ALA A 117 -0.63 7.68 13.46
N VAL A 118 0.52 8.38 13.47
CA VAL A 118 0.66 9.79 13.10
C VAL A 118 1.07 9.96 11.64
N MET A 119 2.07 9.19 11.18
CA MET A 119 2.68 9.38 9.85
C MET A 119 1.75 9.07 8.67
N ARG A 120 0.70 8.25 8.85
CA ARG A 120 -0.23 7.92 7.76
C ARG A 120 -0.91 9.14 7.12
N ASN A 121 -1.06 10.23 7.87
CA ASN A 121 -1.63 11.48 7.36
C ASN A 121 -0.69 12.23 6.40
N LEU A 122 0.55 11.76 6.23
CA LEU A 122 1.51 12.30 5.28
C LEU A 122 1.43 11.62 3.91
N TYR A 123 0.67 10.54 3.79
CA TYR A 123 0.40 9.89 2.50
C TYR A 123 -0.74 10.60 1.79
N PRO A 124 -0.82 10.55 0.44
CA PRO A 124 -1.94 11.14 -0.29
C PRO A 124 -3.29 10.62 0.20
N GLU A 125 -3.37 9.34 0.55
CA GLU A 125 -4.50 8.72 1.22
C GLU A 125 -3.99 7.82 2.36
N THR A 126 -4.62 7.89 3.53
CA THR A 126 -4.16 7.20 4.75
C THR A 126 -4.08 5.68 4.61
N TRP A 127 -5.02 5.08 3.88
CA TRP A 127 -5.08 3.63 3.62
C TRP A 127 -3.92 3.12 2.75
N GLN A 128 -3.17 4.02 2.08
CA GLN A 128 -1.98 3.62 1.34
C GLN A 128 -0.88 3.10 2.28
N ARG A 129 -0.87 3.56 3.53
CA ARG A 129 0.03 3.07 4.57
C ARG A 129 -0.68 2.06 5.46
N THR A 130 -0.36 0.79 5.29
CA THR A 130 -0.78 -0.24 6.24
C THR A 130 -0.03 -0.08 7.56
N SER A 131 -0.75 -0.33 8.67
CA SER A 131 -0.20 -0.30 10.02
C SER A 131 -0.66 -1.55 10.76
N CYS A 132 0.29 -2.31 11.32
CA CYS A 132 -0.03 -3.50 12.11
C CYS A 132 -0.25 -3.18 13.59
N ASP A 133 0.45 -2.17 14.10
CA ASP A 133 0.45 -1.75 15.49
C ASP A 133 0.05 -0.29 15.66
N MET A 134 -0.27 0.06 16.91
CA MET A 134 -0.50 1.43 17.36
C MET A 134 0.40 1.67 18.56
N ASP A 135 1.43 2.46 18.36
CA ASP A 135 2.33 2.89 19.42
C ASP A 135 1.79 4.15 20.08
N ILE A 136 1.65 4.12 21.41
CA ILE A 136 1.29 5.29 22.21
C ILE A 136 2.29 5.39 23.35
N LEU A 137 2.97 6.53 23.43
CA LEU A 137 3.78 6.88 24.59
C LEU A 137 2.88 7.47 25.67
N VAL A 138 2.94 6.90 26.87
CA VAL A 138 2.32 7.46 28.07
C VAL A 138 3.44 7.98 28.97
N ARG A 139 3.24 9.17 29.56
CA ARG A 139 4.22 9.73 30.51
C ARG A 139 4.11 8.98 31.84
N GLU A 140 5.21 8.44 32.33
CA GLU A 140 5.30 7.98 33.72
C GLU A 140 5.18 9.17 34.67
N GLU A 141 4.38 9.03 35.71
CA GLU A 141 4.17 10.04 36.77
C GLU A 141 5.44 10.26 37.61
#